data_AF-A0A6I4NAT0-F1
#
_entry.id   AF-A0A6I4NAT0-F1
#
_cell.length_a   1.000
_cell.length_b   1.000
_cell.length_c   1.000
_cell.angle_alpha   90.00
_cell.angle_beta   90.00
_cell.angle_gamma   90.00
#
_symmetry.space_group_name_H-M   'P 1'
#
loop_
_entity.id
_entity.type
_entity.pdbx_description
1 polymer ?
#
loop_
_entity_poly.entity_id
_entity_poly.type
_entity_poly.pdbx_seq_one_letter_code
_entity_poly.pdbx_strand_id
1 'polypeptide(L)'
;MDPQTAADQLATAEQAPTLNRPASTGERVGGVVSVAALFGALWAAAELKAPLVLGIPVCLAGLAVVVGWNYFHRERALRRPHTPLESGLGIAAGFLLGLPAGNVLWDTPDSTIGIVVPAAFPALALLGYLVSRWRV
;
A
#
# COMPACT_ATOMS: atom_id res chain seq x y z
N MET A 1 40.37 -7.05 -10.26
CA MET A 1 39.35 -7.32 -9.24
C MET A 1 39.64 -8.72 -8.74
N ASP A 2 40.05 -8.88 -7.49
CA ASP A 2 40.27 -10.21 -6.92
C ASP A 2 38.92 -10.94 -6.81
N PRO A 3 38.84 -12.22 -7.20
CA PRO A 3 37.64 -13.01 -6.99
C PRO A 3 37.48 -13.25 -5.48
N GLN A 4 36.43 -12.68 -4.88
CA GLN A 4 36.03 -13.03 -3.52
C GLN A 4 35.82 -14.54 -3.44
N THR A 5 36.53 -15.20 -2.53
CA THR A 5 36.36 -16.65 -2.35
C THR A 5 35.02 -16.94 -1.67
N ALA A 6 34.48 -18.15 -1.85
CA ALA A 6 33.22 -18.54 -1.21
C ALA A 6 33.29 -18.43 0.33
N ALA A 7 34.47 -18.61 0.91
CA ALA A 7 34.71 -18.43 2.35
C ALA A 7 34.58 -16.95 2.77
N ASP A 8 35.09 -16.02 1.95
CA ASP A 8 34.97 -14.58 2.22
C ASP A 8 33.51 -14.11 2.12
N GLN A 9 32.74 -14.66 1.18
CA GLN A 9 31.30 -14.39 1.06
C GLN A 9 30.51 -14.94 2.25
N LEU A 10 30.84 -16.14 2.72
CA LEU A 10 30.20 -16.75 3.88
C LEU A 10 30.49 -15.95 5.17
N ALA A 11 31.76 -15.61 5.41
CA ALA A 11 32.17 -14.82 6.56
C ALA A 11 31.52 -13.42 6.56
N THR A 12 31.35 -12.82 5.38
CA THR A 12 30.62 -11.55 5.22
C THR A 12 29.12 -11.71 5.53
N ALA A 13 28.50 -12.82 5.11
CA ALA A 13 27.09 -13.11 5.37
C ALA A 13 26.82 -13.41 6.86
N GLU A 14 27.74 -14.09 7.54
CA GLU A 14 27.65 -14.38 8.98
C GLU A 14 27.74 -13.13 9.86
N GLN A 15 28.45 -12.09 9.39
CA GLN A 15 28.55 -10.80 10.08
C GLN A 15 27.42 -9.83 9.70
N ALA A 16 26.57 -10.17 8.72
CA ALA A 16 25.51 -9.29 8.24
C ALA A 16 24.38 -9.16 9.28
N PRO A 17 23.83 -7.94 9.49
CA PRO A 17 22.73 -7.75 10.41
C PRO A 17 21.46 -8.46 9.91
N THR A 18 20.74 -9.11 10.84
CA THR A 18 19.49 -9.81 10.51
C THR A 18 18.41 -8.83 10.09
N LEU A 19 17.94 -8.94 8.85
CA LEU A 19 16.92 -8.08 8.26
C LEU A 19 15.51 -8.60 8.58
N ASN A 20 15.08 -8.57 9.85
CA ASN A 20 13.81 -9.16 10.27
C ASN A 20 13.01 -8.27 11.22
N ARG A 21 13.17 -6.94 11.14
CA ARG A 21 12.46 -6.02 12.04
C ARG A 21 10.93 -6.13 11.86
N PRO A 22 10.15 -6.48 12.92
CA PRO A 22 8.70 -6.50 12.86
C PRO A 22 8.14 -5.08 12.78
N ALA A 23 6.89 -4.96 12.30
CA ALA A 23 6.19 -3.69 12.37
C ALA A 23 5.86 -3.31 13.82
N SER A 24 6.22 -2.09 14.21
CA SER A 24 5.86 -1.54 15.52
C SER A 24 4.34 -1.32 15.65
N THR A 25 3.85 -1.18 16.88
CA THR A 25 2.43 -0.85 17.13
C THR A 25 2.00 0.42 16.41
N GLY A 26 2.84 1.46 16.39
CA GLY A 26 2.54 2.72 15.70
C GLY A 26 2.36 2.54 14.19
N GLU A 27 3.15 1.67 13.57
CA GLU A 27 3.01 1.36 12.13
C GLU A 27 1.73 0.59 11.82
N ARG A 28 1.38 -0.35 12.70
CA ARG A 28 0.13 -1.12 12.56
C ARG A 28 -1.07 -0.20 12.66
N VAL A 29 -1.11 0.62 13.70
CA VAL A 29 -2.18 1.61 13.91
C VAL A 29 -2.23 2.60 12.75
N GLY A 30 -1.11 3.21 12.38
CA GLY A 30 -1.04 4.14 11.25
C GLY A 30 -1.49 3.49 9.94
N GLY A 31 -1.12 2.23 9.72
CA GLY A 31 -1.54 1.45 8.56
C GLY A 31 -3.05 1.22 8.51
N VAL A 32 -3.65 0.75 9.62
CA VAL A 32 -5.11 0.56 9.74
C VAL A 32 -5.84 1.88 9.52
N VAL A 33 -5.39 2.96 10.15
CA VAL A 33 -5.98 4.29 9.99
C VAL A 33 -5.88 4.76 8.54
N SER A 34 -4.76 4.52 7.87
CA SER A 34 -4.59 4.87 6.45
C SER A 34 -5.57 4.10 5.55
N VAL A 35 -5.76 2.81 5.80
CA VAL A 35 -6.73 1.97 5.05
C VAL A 35 -8.16 2.45 5.27
N ALA A 36 -8.54 2.73 6.53
CA ALA A 36 -9.86 3.22 6.87
C ALA A 36 -10.13 4.60 6.24
N ALA A 37 -9.16 5.50 6.29
CA ALA A 37 -9.24 6.82 5.67
C ALA A 37 -9.35 6.71 4.14
N LEU A 38 -8.57 5.84 3.51
CA LEU A 38 -8.63 5.62 2.06
C LEU A 38 -10.02 5.11 1.64
N PHE A 39 -10.52 4.06 2.28
CA PHE A 39 -11.83 3.50 1.98
C PHE A 39 -12.94 4.53 2.22
N GLY A 40 -12.93 5.19 3.39
CA GLY A 40 -13.93 6.18 3.75
C GLY A 40 -13.95 7.38 2.82
N ALA A 41 -12.79 7.88 2.39
CA ALA A 41 -12.71 9.01 1.47
C ALA A 41 -13.24 8.65 0.07
N LEU A 42 -12.89 7.47 -0.46
CA LEU A 42 -13.37 7.02 -1.76
C LEU A 42 -14.88 6.75 -1.75
N TRP A 43 -15.37 6.11 -0.69
CA TRP A 43 -16.80 5.88 -0.51
C TRP A 43 -17.56 7.20 -0.38
N ALA A 44 -17.14 8.09 0.52
CA ALA A 44 -17.80 9.38 0.72
C ALA A 44 -17.80 10.24 -0.56
N ALA A 45 -16.69 10.25 -1.30
CA ALA A 45 -16.62 10.98 -2.57
C ALA A 45 -17.62 10.45 -3.60
N ALA A 46 -17.77 9.13 -3.71
CA ALA A 46 -18.73 8.50 -4.60
C ALA A 46 -20.18 8.71 -4.12
N GLU A 47 -20.47 8.52 -2.83
CA GLU A 47 -21.80 8.71 -2.25
C GLU A 47 -22.31 10.15 -2.43
N LEU A 48 -21.42 11.13 -2.23
CA LEU A 48 -21.73 12.56 -2.37
C LEU A 48 -21.69 13.05 -3.82
N LYS A 49 -21.46 12.16 -4.80
CA LYS A 49 -21.31 12.50 -6.22
C LYS A 49 -20.34 13.67 -6.41
N ALA A 50 -19.16 13.55 -5.77
CA ALA A 50 -18.20 14.64 -5.69
C ALA A 50 -17.86 15.18 -7.09
N PRO A 51 -17.85 16.50 -7.29
CA PRO A 51 -17.46 17.07 -8.56
C PRO A 51 -16.01 16.69 -8.88
N LEU A 52 -15.69 16.61 -10.17
CA LEU A 52 -14.40 16.15 -10.68
C LEU A 52 -13.20 16.88 -10.03
N VAL A 53 -13.34 18.18 -9.75
CA VAL A 53 -12.34 19.01 -9.07
C VAL A 53 -12.00 18.49 -7.66
N LEU A 54 -12.95 17.88 -6.96
CA LEU A 54 -12.77 17.29 -5.63
C LEU A 54 -12.41 15.81 -5.69
N GLY A 55 -12.87 15.08 -6.72
CA GLY A 55 -12.51 13.68 -6.88
C GLY A 55 -11.03 13.46 -7.22
N ILE A 56 -10.44 14.31 -8.08
CA ILE A 56 -9.00 14.24 -8.43
C ILE A 56 -8.11 14.26 -7.18
N PRO A 57 -8.21 15.25 -6.27
CA PRO A 57 -7.36 15.29 -5.08
C PRO A 57 -7.59 14.10 -4.14
N VAL A 58 -8.80 13.54 -4.07
CA VAL A 58 -9.06 12.30 -3.30
C VAL A 58 -8.28 11.12 -3.88
N CYS A 59 -8.32 10.93 -5.20
CA CYS A 59 -7.56 9.87 -5.87
C CYS A 59 -6.04 10.06 -5.73
N LEU A 60 -5.55 11.31 -5.88
CA LEU A 60 -4.14 11.63 -5.71
C LEU A 60 -3.66 11.42 -4.27
N ALA A 61 -4.46 11.81 -3.28
CA ALA A 61 -4.17 11.55 -1.87
C ALA A 61 -4.11 10.04 -1.58
N GLY A 62 -5.05 9.26 -2.14
CA GLY A 62 -5.03 7.81 -2.03
C GLY A 62 -3.77 7.19 -2.64
N LEU A 63 -3.36 7.66 -3.81
CA LEU A 63 -2.10 7.22 -4.44
C LEU A 63 -0.89 7.58 -3.58
N ALA A 64 -0.85 8.80 -3.03
CA ALA A 64 0.21 9.26 -2.15
C ALA A 64 0.32 8.39 -0.89
N VAL A 65 -0.80 7.94 -0.32
CA VAL A 65 -0.82 6.99 0.80
C VAL A 65 -0.19 5.65 0.41
N VAL A 66 -0.58 5.07 -0.72
CA VAL A 66 -0.01 3.80 -1.21
C VAL A 66 1.49 3.92 -1.47
N VAL A 67 1.91 4.97 -2.18
CA VAL A 67 3.33 5.22 -2.48
C VAL A 67 4.12 5.48 -1.21
N GLY A 68 3.57 6.28 -0.28
CA GLY A 68 4.21 6.60 0.99
C GLY A 68 4.49 5.37 1.82
N TRP A 69 3.54 4.44 1.94
CA TRP A 69 3.75 3.17 2.63
C TRP A 69 4.78 2.27 1.92
N ASN A 70 4.76 2.25 0.59
CA ASN A 70 5.75 1.49 -0.18
C ASN A 70 7.17 2.01 0.02
N TYR A 71 7.35 3.32 -0.08
CA TYR A 71 8.63 3.98 0.15
C TYR A 71 9.11 3.76 1.60
N PHE A 72 8.24 4.02 2.58
CA PHE A 72 8.54 3.83 3.99
C PHE A 72 9.01 2.41 4.33
N HIS A 73 8.40 1.38 3.74
CA HIS A 73 8.80 0.00 3.98
C HIS A 73 10.04 -0.46 3.20
N ARG A 74 10.45 0.27 2.16
CA ARG A 74 11.68 0.02 1.40
C ARG A 74 12.90 0.64 2.07
N GLU A 75 12.79 1.89 2.50
CA GLU A 75 13.94 2.67 3.00
C GLU A 75 14.29 2.40 4.47
N ARG A 76 13.44 1.67 5.18
CA ARG A 76 13.63 1.52 6.62
C ARG A 76 14.68 0.47 6.95
N ALA A 77 15.70 0.90 7.68
CA ALA A 77 16.80 0.05 8.12
C ALA A 77 16.31 -1.25 8.80
N LEU A 78 17.03 -2.34 8.52
CA LEU A 78 16.80 -3.69 9.08
C LEU A 78 15.46 -4.34 8.70
N ARG A 79 14.78 -3.81 7.68
CA ARG A 79 13.62 -4.46 7.06
C ARG A 79 14.09 -5.48 6.02
N ARG A 80 13.41 -6.62 5.95
CA ARG A 80 13.61 -7.57 4.85
C ARG A 80 13.21 -6.96 3.51
N PRO A 81 13.88 -7.35 2.42
CA PRO A 81 13.42 -7.06 1.06
C PRO A 81 11.97 -7.49 0.84
N HIS A 82 11.27 -6.83 -0.08
CA HIS A 82 9.90 -7.21 -0.44
C HIS A 82 9.88 -8.55 -1.15
N THR A 83 8.91 -9.39 -0.78
CA THR A 83 8.60 -10.59 -1.58
C THR A 83 7.88 -10.20 -2.88
N PRO A 84 7.81 -11.09 -3.88
CA PRO A 84 7.04 -10.84 -5.10
C PRO A 84 5.56 -10.54 -4.81
N LEU A 85 4.97 -11.26 -3.84
CA LEU A 85 3.58 -11.03 -3.42
C LEU A 85 3.41 -9.65 -2.77
N GLU A 86 4.31 -9.27 -1.86
CA GLU A 86 4.28 -7.95 -1.21
C GLU A 86 4.39 -6.82 -2.25
N SER A 87 5.29 -6.98 -3.23
CA SER A 87 5.44 -6.01 -4.32
C SER A 87 4.18 -5.96 -5.21
N GLY A 88 3.63 -7.13 -5.53
CA GLY A 88 2.39 -7.24 -6.30
C GLY A 88 1.20 -6.56 -5.61
N LEU A 89 1.04 -6.75 -4.30
CA LEU A 89 -0.03 -6.10 -3.52
C LEU A 89 0.16 -4.57 -3.46
N GLY A 90 1.39 -4.10 -3.27
CA GLY A 90 1.70 -2.67 -3.26
C GLY A 90 1.38 -2.00 -4.61
N ILE A 91 1.72 -2.65 -5.72
CA ILE A 91 1.41 -2.18 -7.08
C ILE A 91 -0.10 -2.26 -7.34
N ALA A 92 -0.74 -3.38 -7.01
CA ALA A 92 -2.16 -3.60 -7.20
C ALA A 92 -3.00 -2.55 -6.46
N ALA A 93 -2.62 -2.19 -5.22
CA ALA A 93 -3.31 -1.15 -4.48
C ALA A 93 -3.33 0.20 -5.22
N GLY A 94 -2.25 0.56 -5.92
CA GLY A 94 -2.20 1.75 -6.76
C GLY A 94 -3.05 1.63 -8.03
N PHE A 95 -2.94 0.53 -8.76
CA PHE A 95 -3.73 0.30 -9.98
C PHE A 95 -5.23 0.24 -9.71
N LEU A 96 -5.64 -0.40 -8.60
CA LEU A 96 -7.05 -0.55 -8.22
C LEU A 96 -7.71 0.76 -7.82
N LEU A 97 -6.96 1.85 -7.60
CA LEU A 97 -7.54 3.19 -7.46
C LEU A 97 -8.24 3.66 -8.73
N GLY A 98 -7.92 3.10 -9.89
CA GLY A 98 -8.61 3.37 -11.15
C GLY A 98 -10.08 2.96 -11.12
N LEU A 99 -10.44 1.92 -10.36
CA LEU A 99 -11.82 1.44 -10.25
C LEU A 99 -12.75 2.48 -9.61
N PRO A 100 -12.50 2.96 -8.37
CA PRO A 100 -13.31 4.01 -7.79
C PRO A 100 -13.10 5.35 -8.49
N ALA A 101 -11.93 5.63 -9.08
CA ALA A 101 -11.75 6.85 -9.87
C ALA A 101 -12.75 6.92 -11.04
N GLY A 102 -12.95 5.81 -11.75
CA GLY A 102 -14.00 5.68 -12.78
C GLY A 102 -15.38 6.14 -12.27
N ASN A 103 -15.74 5.66 -11.08
CA ASN A 103 -17.04 5.96 -10.48
C ASN A 103 -17.13 7.37 -9.86
N VAL A 104 -16.01 7.89 -9.36
CA VAL A 104 -15.92 9.20 -8.70
C VAL A 104 -15.82 10.33 -9.72
N LEU A 105 -15.13 10.16 -10.86
CA LEU A 105 -14.93 11.26 -11.82
C LEU A 105 -15.75 11.15 -13.12
N TRP A 106 -16.33 9.98 -13.46
CA TRP A 106 -17.05 9.81 -14.73
C TRP A 106 -18.46 9.26 -14.58
N ASP A 107 -18.66 8.16 -13.87
CA ASP A 107 -19.95 7.44 -13.85
C ASP A 107 -20.32 6.99 -12.43
N THR A 108 -20.96 7.87 -11.66
CA THR A 108 -21.30 7.56 -10.26
C THR A 108 -22.53 6.64 -10.21
N PRO A 109 -22.38 5.37 -9.79
CA PRO A 109 -23.48 4.43 -9.81
C PRO A 109 -24.51 4.76 -8.74
N ASP A 110 -25.80 4.60 -9.05
CA ASP A 110 -26.90 4.87 -8.12
C ASP A 110 -27.11 3.75 -7.08
N SER A 111 -26.31 2.67 -7.12
CA SER A 111 -26.41 1.56 -6.17
C SER A 111 -25.28 1.58 -5.15
N THR A 112 -25.62 1.35 -3.88
CA THR A 112 -24.64 1.25 -2.78
C THR A 112 -23.57 0.18 -3.06
N ILE A 113 -23.95 -0.95 -3.68
CA ILE A 113 -23.00 -2.01 -4.06
C ILE A 113 -21.99 -1.48 -5.10
N GLY A 114 -22.47 -0.75 -6.11
CA GLY A 114 -21.64 -0.14 -7.14
C GLY A 114 -20.67 0.92 -6.61
N ILE A 115 -20.94 1.48 -5.43
CA ILE A 115 -20.05 2.44 -4.77
C ILE A 115 -19.05 1.72 -3.84
N VAL A 116 -19.55 0.86 -2.97
CA VAL A 116 -18.77 0.23 -1.90
C VAL A 116 -17.72 -0.73 -2.46
N VAL A 117 -18.10 -1.57 -3.43
CA VAL A 117 -17.21 -2.62 -3.95
C VAL A 117 -15.97 -2.02 -4.62
N PRO A 118 -16.09 -1.03 -5.54
CA PRO A 118 -14.93 -0.37 -6.15
C PRO A 118 -14.05 0.38 -5.14
N ALA A 119 -14.63 1.04 -4.13
CA ALA A 119 -13.87 1.70 -3.07
C ALA A 119 -13.10 0.71 -2.18
N ALA A 120 -13.64 -0.49 -1.95
CA ALA A 120 -13.03 -1.51 -1.10
C ALA A 120 -11.78 -2.14 -1.71
N PHE A 121 -11.72 -2.33 -3.03
CA PHE A 121 -10.59 -3.00 -3.68
C PHE A 121 -9.20 -2.41 -3.39
N PRO A 122 -8.94 -1.11 -3.62
CA PRO A 122 -7.63 -0.53 -3.31
C PRO A 122 -7.33 -0.55 -1.80
N ALA A 123 -8.35 -0.39 -0.95
CA ALA A 123 -8.18 -0.45 0.50
C ALA A 123 -7.81 -1.87 0.99
N LEU A 124 -8.44 -2.91 0.44
CA LEU A 124 -8.13 -4.31 0.76
C LEU A 124 -6.74 -4.71 0.24
N ALA A 125 -6.37 -4.27 -0.96
CA ALA A 125 -5.03 -4.51 -1.49
C ALA A 125 -3.95 -3.84 -0.62
N LEU A 126 -4.18 -2.59 -0.21
CA LEU A 126 -3.30 -1.88 0.72
C LEU A 126 -3.25 -2.57 2.09
N LEU A 127 -4.38 -3.03 2.62
CA LEU A 127 -4.41 -3.77 3.89
C LEU A 127 -3.62 -5.08 3.79
N GLY A 128 -3.82 -5.86 2.73
CA GLY A 128 -3.07 -7.08 2.47
C GLY A 128 -1.57 -6.80 2.41
N TYR A 129 -1.18 -5.75 1.70
CA TYR A 129 0.21 -5.27 1.67
C TYR A 129 0.73 -4.95 3.08
N LEU A 130 0.03 -4.11 3.85
CA LEU A 130 0.46 -3.71 5.18
C LEU A 130 0.57 -4.90 6.15
N VAL A 131 -0.44 -5.77 6.18
CA VAL A 131 -0.48 -6.97 7.02
C VAL A 131 0.67 -7.92 6.67
N SER A 132 0.98 -8.10 5.39
CA SER A 132 2.11 -8.93 4.97
C SER A 132 3.46 -8.40 5.46
N ARG A 133 3.56 -7.08 5.71
CA ARG A 133 4.75 -6.41 6.29
C ARG A 133 4.74 -6.35 7.83
N TRP A 134 3.66 -6.77 8.49
CA TRP A 134 3.54 -6.80 9.95
C TRP A 134 4.11 -8.08 10.57
N ARG A 135 4.06 -9.19 9.84
CA ARG A 135 4.60 -10.48 10.29
C ARG A 135 6.06 -10.61 9.87
N VAL A 136 6.90 -10.94 10.85
CA VAL A 136 8.24 -11.50 10.62
C VAL A 136 8.04 -12.98 10.35
#